data_AF-A0ABD5AZS0-F1
#
_entry.id   AF-A0ABD5AZS0-F1
#
_cell.length_a   1.000
_cell.length_b   1.000
_cell.length_c   1.000
_cell.angle_alpha   90.00
_cell.angle_beta   90.00
_cell.angle_gamma   90.00
#
_symmetry.space_group_name_H-M   'P 1'
#
loop_
_entity.id
_entity.type
_entity.pdbx_description
1 polymer ?
#
loop_
_entity_poly.entity_id
_entity_poly.type
_entity_poly.pdbx_seq_one_letter_code
_entity_poly.pdbx_strand_id
1 'polypeptide(L)'
;LSKGEAIAAQIRLDIINVDRSAEQILTENQVAAEFHVSRSPVRDAFKILKQARLIRLERMGAEIVPFTDQQRQELTDIRLMIESFAFTKVIQRADLDTIVRAMYQALEMMKVSLKFEDAISFTENDLNFHETMV
;
A
#
# COMPACT_ATOMS: atom_id res chain seq x y z
N LEU A 1 2.84 -9.74 16.21
CA LEU A 1 1.62 -9.86 15.40
C LEU A 1 0.88 -11.12 15.83
N SER A 2 -0.42 -11.03 16.07
CA SER A 2 -1.27 -12.22 16.17
C SER A 2 -1.25 -13.00 14.86
N LYS A 3 -1.65 -14.28 14.87
CA LYS A 3 -1.75 -15.07 13.64
C LYS A 3 -2.68 -14.43 12.61
N GLY A 4 -3.79 -13.82 13.04
CA GLY A 4 -4.70 -13.12 12.15
C GLY A 4 -4.09 -11.85 11.53
N GLU A 5 -3.31 -11.08 12.31
CA GLU A 5 -2.61 -9.91 11.78
C GLU A 5 -1.54 -10.28 10.75
N ALA A 6 -0.79 -11.36 10.99
CA ALA A 6 0.22 -11.84 10.05
C ALA A 6 -0.41 -12.31 8.73
N ILE A 7 -1.52 -13.06 8.80
CA ILE A 7 -2.27 -13.50 7.61
C ILE A 7 -2.82 -12.28 6.86
N ALA A 8 -3.40 -11.30 7.57
CA ALA A 8 -3.90 -10.08 6.93
C ALA A 8 -2.79 -9.28 6.24
N ALA A 9 -1.60 -9.20 6.85
CA ALA A 9 -0.45 -8.54 6.25
C ALA A 9 0.02 -9.24 4.96
N GLN A 10 0.09 -10.56 4.97
CA GLN A 10 0.47 -11.33 3.78
C GLN A 10 -0.57 -11.18 2.66
N ILE A 11 -1.85 -11.39 2.93
CA ILE A 11 -2.91 -11.26 1.91
C ILE A 11 -2.93 -9.84 1.33
N ARG A 12 -2.68 -8.80 2.16
CA ARG A 12 -2.55 -7.43 1.66
C ARG A 12 -1.41 -7.31 0.64
N LEU A 13 -0.24 -7.89 0.94
CA LEU A 13 0.89 -7.88 0.02
C LEU A 13 0.55 -8.60 -1.28
N ASP A 14 -0.09 -9.78 -1.20
CA ASP A 14 -0.52 -10.54 -2.38
C ASP A 14 -1.51 -9.75 -3.26
N ILE A 15 -2.42 -8.97 -2.65
CA ILE A 15 -3.35 -8.09 -3.39
C ILE A 15 -2.57 -6.97 -4.11
N ILE A 16 -1.58 -6.36 -3.43
CA ILE A 16 -0.77 -5.27 -4.00
C ILE A 16 0.08 -5.77 -5.17
N ASN A 17 0.67 -6.96 -5.03
CA ASN A 17 1.49 -7.59 -6.06
C ASN A 17 0.67 -8.21 -7.20
N VAL A 18 -0.66 -8.17 -7.11
CA VAL A 18 -1.57 -8.82 -8.08
C VAL A 18 -1.41 -10.36 -8.11
N ASP A 19 -0.81 -10.94 -7.07
CA ASP A 19 -0.74 -12.40 -6.87
C ASP A 19 -2.12 -13.00 -6.54
N ARG A 20 -3.08 -12.16 -6.14
CA ARG A 20 -4.51 -12.50 -5.99
C ARG A 20 -5.37 -11.53 -6.79
N SER A 21 -6.12 -12.06 -7.76
CA SER A 21 -6.98 -11.25 -8.62
C SER A 21 -8.32 -10.89 -7.95
N ALA A 22 -8.87 -9.72 -8.30
CA ALA A 22 -10.21 -9.27 -7.90
C ALA A 22 -11.35 -10.24 -8.29
N GLU A 23 -11.12 -11.13 -9.26
CA GLU A 23 -12.08 -12.11 -9.75
C GLU A 23 -12.18 -13.38 -8.87
N GLN A 24 -11.31 -13.52 -7.86
CA GLN A 24 -11.26 -14.70 -7.01
C GLN A 24 -12.02 -14.50 -5.69
N ILE A 25 -12.91 -15.44 -5.37
CA ILE A 25 -13.51 -15.55 -4.04
C ILE A 25 -12.51 -16.24 -3.10
N LEU A 26 -12.10 -15.54 -2.05
CA LEU A 26 -11.27 -16.07 -0.97
C LEU A 26 -12.15 -16.75 0.08
N THR A 27 -12.07 -18.07 0.20
CA THR A 27 -12.79 -18.80 1.26
C THR A 27 -11.91 -18.98 2.49
N GLU A 28 -12.54 -18.98 3.68
CA GLU A 28 -11.81 -19.23 4.94
C GLU A 28 -11.07 -20.57 4.95
N ASN A 29 -11.66 -21.60 4.31
CA ASN A 29 -11.06 -22.94 4.25
C ASN A 29 -9.80 -22.96 3.38
N GLN A 30 -9.83 -22.30 2.21
CA GLN A 30 -8.67 -22.21 1.33
C GLN A 30 -7.51 -21.50 2.02
N VAL A 31 -7.77 -20.33 2.61
CA VAL A 31 -6.75 -19.56 3.33
C VAL A 31 -6.26 -20.32 4.58
N ALA A 32 -7.15 -21.00 5.30
CA ALA A 32 -6.74 -21.81 6.46
C ALA A 32 -5.79 -22.95 6.06
N ALA A 33 -6.06 -23.61 4.93
CA ALA A 33 -5.20 -24.66 4.39
C ALA A 33 -3.84 -24.10 3.92
N GLU A 34 -3.85 -22.98 3.21
CA GLU A 34 -2.65 -22.30 2.70
C GLU A 34 -1.69 -21.90 3.83
N PHE A 35 -2.21 -21.33 4.91
CA PHE A 35 -1.41 -20.88 6.05
C PHE A 35 -1.20 -21.95 7.13
N HIS A 36 -1.70 -23.18 6.92
CA HIS A 36 -1.65 -24.29 7.89
C HIS A 36 -2.20 -23.92 9.28
N VAL A 37 -3.35 -23.26 9.33
CA VAL A 37 -4.03 -22.80 10.55
C VAL A 37 -5.49 -23.24 10.62
N SER A 38 -6.15 -23.01 11.75
CA SER A 38 -7.61 -23.13 11.84
C SER A 38 -8.30 -21.92 11.20
N ARG A 39 -9.63 -21.99 11.04
CA ARG A 39 -10.43 -20.89 10.46
C ARG A 39 -10.52 -19.65 11.35
N SER A 40 -10.30 -19.77 12.66
CA SER A 40 -10.43 -18.64 13.59
C SER A 40 -9.47 -17.47 13.26
N PRO A 41 -8.14 -17.68 13.12
CA PRO A 41 -7.24 -16.59 12.75
C PRO A 41 -7.51 -16.04 11.34
N VAL A 42 -8.03 -16.85 10.42
CA VAL A 42 -8.43 -16.40 9.08
C VAL A 42 -9.63 -15.45 9.16
N ARG A 43 -10.62 -15.74 10.00
CA ARG A 43 -11.76 -14.84 10.25
C ARG A 43 -11.31 -13.50 10.83
N ASP A 44 -10.33 -13.52 11.72
CA ASP A 44 -9.76 -12.29 12.27
C ASP A 44 -9.00 -11.50 11.20
N ALA A 45 -8.22 -12.17 10.35
CA ALA A 45 -7.56 -11.55 9.20
C ALA A 45 -8.56 -10.90 8.24
N PHE A 46 -9.65 -11.60 7.93
CA PHE A 46 -10.71 -11.11 7.05
C PHE A 46 -11.43 -9.88 7.63
N LYS A 47 -11.61 -9.81 8.96
CA LYS A 47 -12.14 -8.58 9.60
C LYS A 47 -11.19 -7.40 9.42
N ILE A 48 -9.89 -7.60 9.60
CA ILE A 48 -8.86 -6.55 9.42
C ILE A 48 -8.87 -6.07 7.96
N LEU A 49 -8.86 -6.99 6.99
CA LEU A 49 -8.87 -6.67 5.57
C LEU A 49 -10.16 -5.95 5.14
N LYS A 50 -11.32 -6.34 5.68
CA LYS A 50 -12.60 -5.66 5.46
C LYS A 50 -12.56 -4.23 6.00
N GLN A 51 -12.03 -4.04 7.21
CA GLN A 51 -11.91 -2.72 7.81
C GLN A 51 -10.98 -1.81 6.99
N ALA A 52 -9.92 -2.38 6.41
CA ALA A 52 -9.03 -1.72 5.47
C ALA A 52 -9.62 -1.54 4.06
N ARG A 53 -10.86 -1.98 3.82
CA ARG A 53 -11.56 -1.95 2.51
C ARG A 53 -10.84 -2.69 1.38
N LEU A 54 -9.98 -3.64 1.72
CA LEU A 54 -9.27 -4.49 0.76
C LEU A 54 -10.13 -5.66 0.28
N ILE A 55 -11.08 -6.10 1.13
CA ILE A 55 -12.03 -7.15 0.78
C ILE A 55 -13.46 -6.77 1.18
N ARG A 56 -14.43 -7.38 0.52
CA ARG A 56 -15.84 -7.39 0.89
C ARG A 56 -16.22 -8.81 1.33
N LEU A 57 -16.83 -8.94 2.50
CA LEU A 57 -17.32 -10.23 2.97
C LEU A 57 -18.63 -10.57 2.25
N GLU A 58 -18.68 -11.77 1.69
CA GLU A 58 -19.82 -12.35 1.00
C GLU A 58 -20.33 -13.59 1.74
N ARG A 59 -21.47 -14.14 1.32
CA ARG A 59 -22.08 -15.31 1.98
C ARG A 59 -21.15 -16.54 1.97
N MET A 60 -20.29 -16.68 0.97
CA MET A 60 -19.40 -17.84 0.77
C MET A 60 -17.91 -17.47 0.67
N GLY A 61 -17.47 -16.42 1.37
CA GLY A 61 -16.06 -16.03 1.40
C GLY A 61 -15.89 -14.52 1.41
N ALA A 62 -14.85 -14.05 0.75
CA ALA A 62 -14.59 -12.64 0.56
C ALA A 62 -14.10 -12.36 -0.85
N GLU A 63 -14.56 -11.25 -1.42
CA GLU A 63 -14.10 -10.75 -2.71
C GLU A 63 -13.09 -9.63 -2.48
N ILE A 64 -12.02 -9.60 -3.27
CA ILE A 64 -11.05 -8.49 -3.24
C ILE A 64 -11.71 -7.26 -3.89
N VAL A 65 -11.60 -6.12 -3.23
CA VAL A 65 -12.12 -4.85 -3.75
C VAL A 65 -11.12 -4.30 -4.77
N PRO A 66 -11.49 -4.16 -6.06
CA PRO A 66 -10.58 -3.63 -7.06
C PRO A 66 -10.31 -2.15 -6.80
N PHE A 67 -9.06 -1.73 -7.01
CA PHE A 67 -8.69 -0.32 -7.02
C PHE A 67 -8.96 0.27 -8.41
N THR A 68 -9.95 1.14 -8.51
CA THR A 68 -10.44 1.64 -9.81
C THR A 68 -9.60 2.81 -10.34
N ASP A 69 -9.66 3.07 -11.64
CA ASP A 69 -9.04 4.27 -12.23
C ASP A 69 -9.60 5.56 -11.63
N GLN A 70 -10.90 5.59 -11.30
CA GLN A 70 -11.49 6.73 -10.61
C GLN A 70 -10.86 6.95 -9.24
N GLN A 71 -10.66 5.89 -8.45
CA GLN A 71 -10.01 6.00 -7.14
C GLN A 71 -8.54 6.42 -7.27
N ARG A 72 -7.83 5.96 -8.30
CA ARG A 72 -6.48 6.44 -8.65
C ARG A 72 -6.47 7.95 -8.91
N GLN A 73 -7.43 8.43 -9.67
CA GLN A 73 -7.56 9.87 -9.97
C GLN A 73 -7.88 10.67 -8.71
N GLU A 74 -8.87 10.24 -7.92
CA GLU A 74 -9.26 10.91 -6.67
C GLU A 74 -8.06 11.00 -5.69
N LEU A 75 -7.27 9.93 -5.58
CA LEU A 75 -6.05 9.94 -4.75
C LEU A 75 -5.02 10.94 -5.29
N THR A 76 -4.86 11.00 -6.61
CA THR A 76 -3.94 11.94 -7.29
C THR A 76 -4.36 13.39 -7.03
N ASP A 77 -5.66 13.68 -7.10
CA ASP A 77 -6.20 15.02 -6.85
C ASP A 77 -5.96 15.46 -5.39
N ILE A 78 -6.15 14.54 -4.44
CA ILE A 78 -5.85 14.78 -3.02
C ILE A 78 -4.36 15.03 -2.81
N ARG A 79 -3.49 14.20 -3.40
CA ARG A 79 -2.03 14.39 -3.33
C ARG A 79 -1.63 15.75 -3.88
N LEU A 80 -2.12 16.12 -5.07
CA LEU A 80 -1.82 17.40 -5.69
C LEU A 80 -2.18 18.57 -4.77
N MET A 81 -3.36 18.52 -4.13
CA MET A 81 -3.79 19.55 -3.20
C MET A 81 -2.86 19.67 -1.98
N ILE A 82 -2.51 18.54 -1.36
CA ILE A 82 -1.66 18.50 -0.15
C ILE A 82 -0.22 18.90 -0.49
N GLU A 83 0.35 18.30 -1.54
CA GLU A 83 1.73 18.52 -1.96
C GLU A 83 1.92 19.96 -2.43
N SER A 84 0.98 20.53 -3.20
CA SER A 84 1.04 21.94 -3.60
C SER A 84 1.11 22.85 -2.38
N PHE A 85 0.30 22.59 -1.35
CA PHE A 85 0.35 23.34 -0.11
C PHE A 85 1.68 23.16 0.62
N ALA A 86 2.17 21.92 0.76
CA ALA A 86 3.47 21.64 1.39
C ALA A 86 4.61 22.39 0.69
N PHE A 87 4.64 22.41 -0.65
CA PHE A 87 5.63 23.16 -1.41
C PHE A 87 5.63 24.65 -1.09
N THR A 88 4.46 25.29 -0.88
CA THR A 88 4.41 26.70 -0.47
C THR A 88 5.11 26.99 0.86
N LYS A 89 5.23 25.98 1.72
CA LYS A 89 5.93 26.07 3.00
C LYS A 89 7.41 25.76 2.85
N VAL A 90 7.75 24.68 2.13
CA VAL A 90 9.13 24.26 1.90
C VAL A 90 9.98 25.36 1.28
N ILE A 91 9.46 26.07 0.27
CA ILE A 91 10.20 27.14 -0.42
C ILE A 91 10.58 28.32 0.47
N GLN A 92 9.94 28.46 1.64
CA GLN A 92 10.21 29.55 2.59
C GLN A 92 11.23 29.16 3.66
N ARG A 93 11.67 27.89 3.69
CA ARG A 93 12.59 27.39 4.73
C ARG A 93 14.03 27.79 4.44
N ALA A 94 14.79 28.02 5.51
CA ALA A 94 16.22 28.38 5.40
C ALA A 94 17.11 27.21 4.94
N ASP A 95 16.66 25.97 5.12
CA ASP A 95 17.35 24.73 4.74
C ASP A 95 16.91 24.18 3.37
N LEU A 96 16.30 25.01 2.53
CA LEU A 96 15.74 24.61 1.21
C LEU A 96 16.74 23.84 0.35
N ASP A 97 17.99 24.29 0.24
CA ASP A 97 19.01 23.62 -0.57
C ASP A 97 19.30 22.19 -0.08
N THR A 98 19.27 21.96 1.23
CA THR A 98 19.46 20.64 1.83
C THR A 98 18.28 19.73 1.52
N ILE A 99 17.05 20.24 1.67
CA ILE A 99 15.81 19.53 1.34
C ILE A 99 15.83 19.13 -0.13
N VAL A 100 16.09 20.07 -1.04
CA VAL A 100 16.13 19.82 -2.48
C VAL A 100 17.16 18.74 -2.83
N ARG A 101 18.35 18.77 -2.21
CA ARG A 101 19.37 17.72 -2.42
C ARG A 101 18.89 16.34 -1.96
N ALA A 102 18.26 16.25 -0.79
CA ALA A 102 17.72 15.00 -0.27
C ALA A 102 16.58 14.46 -1.16
N MET A 103 15.70 15.34 -1.65
CA MET A 103 14.66 14.98 -2.63
C MET A 103 15.27 14.44 -3.94
N TYR A 104 16.30 15.11 -4.47
CA TYR A 104 17.01 14.59 -5.65
C TYR A 104 17.65 13.22 -5.40
N GLN A 105 18.25 13.00 -4.22
CA GLN A 105 18.82 11.70 -3.87
C GLN A 105 17.75 10.60 -3.84
N ALA A 106 16.61 10.85 -3.20
CA ALA A 106 15.49 9.92 -3.18
C ALA A 106 14.97 9.62 -4.60
N LEU A 107 14.87 10.64 -5.46
CA LEU A 107 14.49 10.47 -6.86
C LEU A 107 15.48 9.62 -7.67
N GLU A 108 16.79 9.82 -7.49
CA GLU A 108 17.78 8.98 -8.15
C GLU A 108 17.72 7.53 -7.66
N MET A 109 17.43 7.30 -6.37
CA MET A 109 17.22 5.95 -5.84
C MET A 109 15.95 5.30 -6.38
N MET A 110 14.85 6.05 -6.53
CA MET A 110 13.66 5.55 -7.23
C MET A 110 13.97 5.09 -8.66
N LYS A 111 14.77 5.87 -9.42
CA LYS A 111 15.19 5.49 -10.78
C LYS A 111 16.03 4.20 -10.79
N VAL A 112 16.91 4.03 -9.79
CA VAL A 112 17.68 2.79 -9.63
C VAL A 112 16.76 1.62 -9.32
N SER A 113 15.80 1.77 -8.41
CA SER A 113 14.81 0.73 -8.08
C SER A 113 14.01 0.29 -9.30
N LEU A 114 13.59 1.23 -10.16
CA LEU A 114 12.92 0.91 -11.43
C LEU A 114 13.79 0.05 -12.35
N LYS A 115 15.09 0.33 -12.44
CA LYS A 115 16.03 -0.45 -13.27
C LYS A 115 16.15 -1.91 -12.81
N PHE A 116 15.99 -2.16 -11.52
CA PHE A 116 16.08 -3.49 -10.91
C PHE A 116 14.72 -4.12 -10.62
N GLU A 117 13.62 -3.50 -11.06
CA GLU A 117 12.25 -3.96 -10.80
C GLU A 117 11.95 -4.15 -9.30
N ASP A 118 12.60 -3.35 -8.44
CA ASP A 118 12.45 -3.41 -6.99
C ASP A 118 11.34 -2.46 -6.52
N ALA A 119 10.11 -2.96 -6.52
CA ALA A 119 8.94 -2.19 -6.10
C ALA A 119 9.02 -1.75 -4.62
N ILE A 120 9.63 -2.56 -3.75
CA ILE A 120 9.74 -2.25 -2.31
C ILE A 120 10.67 -1.05 -2.14
N SER A 121 11.89 -1.14 -2.69
CA SER A 121 12.85 -0.03 -2.62
C SER A 121 12.32 1.22 -3.33
N PHE A 122 11.53 1.08 -4.39
CA PHE A 122 10.85 2.23 -5.01
C PHE A 122 9.91 2.91 -4.02
N THR A 123 9.01 2.16 -3.36
CA THR A 123 8.06 2.70 -2.39
C THR A 123 8.74 3.35 -1.19
N GLU A 124 9.83 2.78 -0.67
CA GLU A 124 10.59 3.38 0.43
C GLU A 124 11.20 4.73 0.04
N ASN A 125 11.73 4.85 -1.18
CA ASN A 125 12.31 6.10 -1.66
C ASN A 125 11.25 7.14 -2.06
N ASP A 126 10.08 6.72 -2.57
CA ASP A 126 8.93 7.61 -2.79
C ASP A 126 8.49 8.23 -1.45
N LEU A 127 8.34 7.42 -0.40
CA LEU A 127 7.98 7.90 0.93
C LEU A 127 9.02 8.90 1.46
N ASN A 128 10.31 8.57 1.38
CA ASN A 128 11.40 9.45 1.81
C ASN A 128 11.41 10.79 1.05
N PHE A 129 11.11 10.78 -0.25
CA PHE A 129 10.97 12.01 -1.04
C PHE A 129 9.88 12.92 -0.48
N HIS A 130 8.72 12.35 -0.14
CA HIS A 130 7.59 13.10 0.39
C HIS A 130 7.77 13.55 1.85
N GLU A 131 8.38 12.71 2.70
CA GLU A 131 8.69 13.06 4.10
C GLU A 131 9.72 14.19 4.21
N THR A 132 10.64 14.29 3.25
CA THR A 132 11.60 15.41 3.19
C THR A 132 10.92 16.78 3.03
N MET A 133 9.68 16.81 2.51
CA MET A 133 8.91 18.05 2.32
C MET A 133 8.19 18.55 3.59
N VAL A 134 8.06 17.72 4.63
CA VAL A 134 7.28 18.05 5.84
C VAL A 134 8.22 18.53 6.94
#